data_AF-A0A937Q0P3-F1
#
_entry.id   AF-A0A937Q0P3-F1
#
_cell.length_a   1.000
_cell.length_b   1.000
_cell.length_c   1.000
_cell.angle_alpha   90.00
_cell.angle_beta   90.00
_cell.angle_gamma   90.00
#
_symmetry.space_group_name_H-M   'P 1'
#
loop_
_entity.id
_entity.type
_entity.pdbx_description
1 polymer ?
#
loop_
_entity_poly.entity_id
_entity_poly.type
_entity_poly.pdbx_seq_one_letter_code
_entity_poly.pdbx_strand_id
1 'polypeptide(L)'
;MNRIIEDLQNPAALPDKTKGVSVVQTHISIVFVADEFVYKVKKPVNFGFLDFSTLEKRQYYCHREVDLNRRLSRGLYLDVLPVTMDGRKYTMAGPSGEAVEYAVKMRRLPINKLMKSVFARDEITEDHLKRVAGVLARFHSSALRTPEIDEFGMPERFKINSDENFDQVEKYVGITISEKEFKSIKRWTEDFYRLNRDLFLERIKRGRIRDCHGDLHMEHICLTEDLPIFDCIEFNDRFRYSDTIADIAFLLMDLEYHGGDRYAEDLLNKYRDIAQDGDVDLLLPFYKVYRAFVRGKVNGFQVDDESIGKEKKERAVQRAKRYFRLAYSYL
;
A
#
# COMPACT_ATOMS: atom_id res chain seq x y z
N MET A 1 -15.28 -14.71 12.69
CA MET A 1 -13.83 -14.64 12.40
C MET A 1 -12.98 -15.46 13.37
N ASN A 2 -13.16 -15.39 14.70
CA ASN A 2 -12.29 -16.12 15.64
C ASN A 2 -12.20 -17.64 15.39
N ARG A 3 -13.33 -18.30 15.13
CA ARG A 3 -13.33 -19.74 14.78
C ARG A 3 -12.56 -20.06 13.48
N ILE A 4 -12.64 -19.19 12.47
CA ILE A 4 -11.84 -19.33 11.24
C ILE A 4 -10.35 -19.27 11.56
N ILE A 5 -9.93 -18.37 12.47
CA ILE A 5 -8.54 -18.28 12.91
C ILE A 5 -8.11 -19.56 13.62
N GLU A 6 -8.90 -20.02 14.59
CA GLU A 6 -8.62 -21.22 15.38
C GLU A 6 -8.51 -22.48 14.50
N ASP A 7 -9.46 -22.67 13.58
CA ASP A 7 -9.50 -23.86 12.72
C ASP A 7 -8.40 -23.84 11.64
N LEU A 8 -8.21 -22.70 10.94
CA LEU A 8 -7.21 -22.61 9.86
C LEU A 8 -5.76 -22.46 10.38
N GLN A 9 -5.55 -22.30 11.68
CA GLN A 9 -4.24 -22.49 12.31
C GLN A 9 -3.79 -23.94 12.32
N ASN A 10 -4.71 -24.90 12.17
CA ASN A 10 -4.36 -26.31 12.04
C ASN A 10 -3.76 -26.58 10.64
N PRO A 11 -2.52 -27.07 10.52
CA PRO A 11 -1.92 -27.41 9.23
C PRO A 11 -2.79 -28.33 8.34
N ALA A 12 -3.56 -29.24 8.94
CA ALA A 12 -4.43 -30.15 8.20
C ALA A 12 -5.66 -29.48 7.56
N ALA A 13 -5.99 -28.25 7.96
CA ALA A 13 -7.08 -27.46 7.39
C ALA A 13 -6.63 -26.64 6.16
N LEU A 14 -5.33 -26.62 5.84
CA LEU A 14 -4.78 -25.92 4.67
C LEU A 14 -4.62 -26.90 3.49
N PRO A 15 -4.76 -26.43 2.24
CA PRO A 15 -4.76 -27.31 1.07
C PRO A 15 -3.37 -27.86 0.73
N ASP A 16 -2.31 -27.12 1.09
CA ASP A 16 -0.94 -27.51 0.82
C ASP A 16 -0.28 -28.04 2.11
N LYS A 17 0.57 -29.06 1.96
CA LYS A 17 1.29 -29.65 3.09
C LYS A 17 2.16 -28.60 3.78
N THR A 18 2.01 -28.48 5.10
CA THR A 18 2.83 -27.61 5.94
C THR A 18 2.98 -28.22 7.33
N LYS A 19 4.08 -27.89 8.02
CA LYS A 19 4.32 -28.33 9.40
C LYS A 19 3.78 -27.35 10.42
N GLY A 20 3.77 -26.07 10.09
CA GLY A 20 3.30 -25.01 10.98
C GLY A 20 2.50 -23.95 10.24
N VAL A 21 1.70 -23.21 11.00
CA VAL A 21 0.96 -22.05 10.53
C VAL A 21 1.09 -20.96 11.59
N SER A 22 1.61 -19.80 11.21
CA SER A 22 1.53 -18.60 12.05
C SER A 22 0.45 -17.67 11.53
N VAL A 23 -0.15 -16.88 12.41
CA VAL A 23 -1.21 -15.94 12.05
C VAL A 23 -0.78 -14.51 12.31
N VAL A 24 -0.87 -13.70 11.27
CA VAL A 24 -0.70 -12.25 11.34
C VAL A 24 -2.04 -11.61 11.05
N GLN A 25 -2.43 -10.61 11.85
CA GLN A 25 -3.66 -9.87 11.63
C GLN A 25 -3.36 -8.42 11.30
N THR A 26 -4.05 -7.90 10.30
CA THR A 26 -4.12 -6.46 10.01
C THR A 26 -5.50 -5.92 10.39
N HIS A 27 -5.73 -4.63 10.14
CA HIS A 27 -7.04 -4.00 10.35
C HIS A 27 -8.10 -4.53 9.36
N ILE A 28 -7.71 -5.03 8.17
CA ILE A 28 -8.63 -5.52 7.13
C ILE A 28 -8.46 -7.00 6.78
N SER A 29 -7.47 -7.72 7.32
CA SER A 29 -7.19 -9.10 6.91
C SER A 29 -6.61 -9.96 8.03
N ILE A 30 -6.70 -11.27 7.83
CA ILE A 30 -6.05 -12.34 8.60
C ILE A 30 -5.16 -13.09 7.61
N VAL A 31 -3.90 -13.27 7.95
CA VAL A 31 -2.88 -13.86 7.09
C VAL A 31 -2.33 -15.10 7.78
N PHE A 32 -2.56 -16.26 7.17
CA PHE A 32 -2.04 -17.56 7.60
C PHE A 32 -0.75 -17.84 6.84
N VAL A 33 0.37 -17.85 7.55
CA VAL A 33 1.71 -18.06 6.97
C VAL A 33 2.14 -19.50 7.23
N ALA A 34 2.07 -20.32 6.18
CA ALA A 34 2.51 -21.70 6.15
C ALA A 34 3.99 -21.79 5.70
N ASP A 35 4.51 -23.00 5.49
CA ASP A 35 5.91 -23.21 5.11
C ASP A 35 6.24 -22.63 3.72
N GLU A 36 5.44 -22.94 2.70
CA GLU A 36 5.67 -22.51 1.31
C GLU A 36 4.67 -21.46 0.81
N PHE A 37 3.50 -21.38 1.44
CA PHE A 37 2.39 -20.54 0.99
C PHE A 37 1.88 -19.62 2.11
N VAL A 38 1.18 -18.58 1.70
CA VAL A 38 0.45 -17.67 2.57
C VAL A 38 -0.99 -17.60 2.08
N TYR A 39 -1.94 -17.61 3.01
CA TYR A 39 -3.37 -17.52 2.74
C TYR A 39 -3.92 -16.28 3.44
N LYS A 40 -4.47 -15.33 2.67
CA LYS A 40 -5.01 -14.06 3.19
C LYS A 40 -6.52 -14.04 3.10
N VAL A 41 -7.18 -13.97 4.25
CA VAL A 41 -8.64 -13.85 4.40
C VAL A 41 -8.99 -12.42 4.77
N LYS A 42 -9.96 -11.82 4.07
CA LYS A 42 -10.42 -10.44 4.34
C LYS A 42 -11.38 -10.43 5.53
N LYS A 43 -11.28 -9.41 6.39
CA LYS A 43 -12.21 -9.21 7.52
C LYS A 43 -13.50 -8.56 7.03
N PRO A 44 -14.67 -8.87 7.64
CA PRO A 44 -15.95 -8.29 7.26
C PRO A 44 -16.11 -6.87 7.83
N VAL A 45 -15.41 -5.91 7.24
CA VAL A 45 -15.36 -4.51 7.72
C VAL A 45 -15.78 -3.53 6.63
N ASN A 46 -16.25 -2.35 7.04
CA ASN A 46 -16.52 -1.22 6.16
C ASN A 46 -15.97 0.04 6.81
N PHE A 47 -15.03 0.72 6.13
CA PHE A 47 -14.38 1.93 6.60
C PHE A 47 -14.73 3.16 5.73
N GLY A 48 -15.75 3.06 4.88
CA GLY A 48 -16.15 4.09 3.92
C GLY A 48 -15.28 4.15 2.67
N PHE A 49 -13.95 4.03 2.82
CA PHE A 49 -13.01 3.94 1.69
C PHE A 49 -12.79 2.50 1.17
N LEU A 50 -13.29 1.50 1.90
CA LEU A 50 -13.24 0.08 1.62
C LEU A 50 -14.47 -0.60 2.24
N ASP A 51 -15.07 -1.55 1.53
CA ASP A 51 -16.24 -2.29 1.99
C ASP A 51 -16.11 -3.79 1.69
N PHE A 52 -15.82 -4.56 2.72
CA PHE A 52 -15.72 -6.02 2.74
C PHE A 52 -16.87 -6.66 3.53
N SER A 53 -17.98 -5.94 3.75
CA SER A 53 -19.07 -6.36 4.64
C SER A 53 -19.73 -7.69 4.25
N THR A 54 -19.94 -7.93 2.95
CA THR A 54 -20.60 -9.16 2.45
C THR A 54 -19.58 -10.15 1.88
N LEU A 55 -19.99 -11.43 1.84
CA LEU A 55 -19.15 -12.50 1.30
C LEU A 55 -18.83 -12.28 -0.18
N GLU A 56 -19.81 -11.82 -0.96
CA GLU A 56 -19.66 -11.51 -2.39
C GLU A 56 -18.64 -10.40 -2.63
N LYS A 57 -18.66 -9.36 -1.78
CA LYS A 57 -17.65 -8.28 -1.83
C LYS A 57 -16.26 -8.83 -1.52
N ARG A 58 -16.12 -9.68 -0.51
CA ARG A 58 -14.82 -10.29 -0.18
C ARG A 58 -14.31 -11.20 -1.29
N GLN A 59 -15.18 -12.01 -1.91
CA GLN A 59 -14.84 -12.80 -3.09
C GLN A 59 -14.30 -11.91 -4.21
N TYR A 60 -15.07 -10.87 -4.57
CA TYR A 60 -14.71 -9.91 -5.61
C TYR A 60 -13.33 -9.29 -5.35
N TYR A 61 -13.09 -8.77 -4.14
CA TYR A 61 -11.80 -8.15 -3.81
C TYR A 61 -10.66 -9.14 -3.67
N CYS A 62 -10.90 -10.41 -3.31
CA CYS A 62 -9.86 -11.44 -3.38
C CYS A 62 -9.39 -11.67 -4.83
N HIS A 63 -10.32 -11.73 -5.78
CA HIS A 63 -9.95 -11.84 -7.20
C HIS A 63 -9.24 -10.59 -7.70
N ARG A 64 -9.73 -9.39 -7.34
CA ARG A 64 -9.05 -8.13 -7.69
C ARG A 64 -7.63 -8.08 -7.15
N GLU A 65 -7.40 -8.51 -5.91
CA GLU A 65 -6.07 -8.54 -5.31
C GLU A 65 -5.11 -9.41 -6.14
N VAL A 66 -5.55 -10.61 -6.53
CA VAL A 66 -4.77 -11.52 -7.38
C VAL A 66 -4.46 -10.86 -8.73
N ASP A 67 -5.46 -10.31 -9.41
CA ASP A 67 -5.29 -9.74 -10.76
C ASP A 67 -4.38 -8.52 -10.76
N LEU A 68 -4.57 -7.60 -9.82
CA LEU A 68 -3.80 -6.36 -9.74
C LEU A 68 -2.35 -6.60 -9.34
N ASN A 69 -2.11 -7.52 -8.42
CA ASN A 69 -0.76 -7.79 -7.95
C ASN A 69 0.07 -8.60 -8.96
N ARG A 70 -0.55 -9.47 -9.78
CA ARG A 70 0.14 -10.22 -10.84
C ARG A 70 0.87 -9.33 -11.85
N ARG A 71 0.46 -8.06 -11.99
CA ARG A 71 1.11 -7.06 -12.86
C ARG A 71 2.57 -6.77 -12.46
N LEU A 72 2.89 -6.91 -11.18
CA LEU A 72 4.18 -6.56 -10.58
C LEU A 72 4.83 -7.69 -9.75
N SER A 73 4.13 -8.81 -9.56
CA SER A 73 4.59 -9.94 -8.76
C SER A 73 4.33 -11.29 -9.45
N ARG A 74 4.94 -11.46 -10.63
CA ARG A 74 4.77 -12.67 -11.44
C ARG A 74 5.03 -13.93 -10.61
N GLY A 75 4.05 -14.83 -10.58
CA GLY A 75 4.16 -16.12 -9.88
C GLY A 75 3.99 -16.05 -8.35
N LEU A 76 3.78 -14.87 -7.76
CA LEU A 76 3.52 -14.71 -6.33
C LEU A 76 2.07 -14.99 -5.96
N TYR A 77 1.10 -14.33 -6.63
CA TYR A 77 -0.33 -14.52 -6.39
C TYR A 77 -0.88 -15.64 -7.26
N LEU A 78 -1.35 -16.71 -6.62
CA LEU A 78 -1.63 -17.99 -7.26
C LEU A 78 -3.10 -18.19 -7.56
N ASP A 79 -3.98 -18.01 -6.58
CA ASP A 79 -5.41 -18.29 -6.73
C ASP A 79 -6.27 -17.65 -5.63
N VAL A 80 -7.58 -17.73 -5.79
CA VAL A 80 -8.58 -17.49 -4.73
C VAL A 80 -9.23 -18.81 -4.38
N LEU A 81 -9.09 -19.22 -3.12
CA LEU A 81 -9.60 -20.48 -2.62
C LEU A 81 -10.85 -20.27 -1.77
N PRO A 82 -11.86 -21.15 -1.88
CA PRO A 82 -12.97 -21.15 -0.94
C PRO A 82 -12.49 -21.67 0.42
N VAL A 83 -12.94 -21.02 1.48
CA VAL A 83 -12.98 -21.59 2.83
C VAL A 83 -14.36 -22.20 2.98
N THR A 84 -14.42 -23.48 3.31
CA THR A 84 -15.67 -24.25 3.49
C THR A 84 -15.78 -24.73 4.93
N MET A 85 -16.93 -25.31 5.29
CA MET A 85 -17.14 -25.95 6.59
C MET A 85 -17.30 -27.47 6.41
N ASP A 86 -16.43 -28.27 7.04
CA ASP A 86 -16.45 -29.74 6.97
C ASP A 86 -17.49 -30.37 7.93
N GLY A 87 -18.67 -29.78 8.00
CA GLY A 87 -19.71 -30.13 8.97
C GLY A 87 -19.46 -29.64 10.39
N ARG A 88 -18.20 -29.37 10.81
CA ARG A 88 -17.91 -28.79 12.14
C ARG A 88 -16.82 -27.73 12.18
N LYS A 89 -15.83 -27.79 11.29
CA LYS A 89 -14.66 -26.89 11.29
C LYS A 89 -14.51 -26.18 9.97
N TYR A 90 -13.89 -25.00 10.01
CA TYR A 90 -13.49 -24.32 8.79
C TYR A 90 -12.25 -24.99 8.18
N THR A 91 -12.29 -25.20 6.87
CA THR A 91 -11.18 -25.82 6.13
C THR A 91 -11.04 -25.21 4.74
N MET A 92 -9.82 -25.18 4.24
CA MET A 92 -9.49 -24.97 2.82
C MET A 92 -8.99 -26.27 2.17
N ALA A 93 -8.87 -27.35 2.96
CA ALA A 93 -8.55 -28.70 2.50
C ALA A 93 -9.84 -29.49 2.22
N GLY A 94 -9.93 -30.12 1.06
CA GLY A 94 -11.04 -31.02 0.71
C GLY A 94 -11.83 -30.60 -0.54
N PRO A 95 -12.85 -31.39 -0.93
CA PRO A 95 -13.67 -31.10 -2.11
C PRO A 95 -14.48 -29.81 -1.95
N SER A 96 -14.81 -29.20 -3.08
CA SER A 96 -15.59 -27.96 -3.16
C SER A 96 -16.94 -28.10 -2.46
N GLY A 97 -17.08 -27.46 -1.30
CA GLY A 97 -18.35 -27.21 -0.62
C GLY A 97 -18.82 -25.78 -0.85
N GLU A 98 -19.95 -25.39 -0.26
CA GLU A 98 -20.39 -24.00 -0.23
C GLU A 98 -19.35 -23.14 0.48
N ALA A 99 -18.86 -22.10 -0.20
CA ALA A 99 -17.89 -21.19 0.37
C ALA A 99 -18.55 -20.33 1.45
N VAL A 100 -17.97 -20.33 2.64
CA VAL A 100 -18.38 -19.47 3.76
C VAL A 100 -17.42 -18.28 3.93
N GLU A 101 -16.25 -18.35 3.30
CA GLU A 101 -15.27 -17.27 3.17
C GLU A 101 -14.34 -17.53 1.97
N TYR A 102 -13.52 -16.56 1.59
CA TYR A 102 -12.50 -16.71 0.55
C TYR A 102 -11.11 -16.33 1.06
N ALA A 103 -10.09 -17.03 0.55
CA ALA A 103 -8.69 -16.76 0.85
C ALA A 103 -7.87 -16.57 -0.43
N VAL A 104 -7.08 -15.51 -0.49
CA VAL A 104 -6.05 -15.34 -1.52
C VAL A 104 -4.88 -16.26 -1.18
N LYS A 105 -4.52 -17.15 -2.10
CA LYS A 105 -3.34 -18.02 -2.01
C LYS A 105 -2.15 -17.37 -2.72
N MET A 106 -1.04 -17.23 -2.01
CA MET A 106 0.22 -16.68 -2.55
C MET A 106 1.42 -17.51 -2.10
N ARG A 107 2.53 -17.44 -2.83
CA ARG A 107 3.82 -18.01 -2.39
C ARG A 107 4.34 -17.21 -1.19
N ARG A 108 4.96 -17.90 -0.24
CA ARG A 108 5.64 -17.23 0.88
C ARG A 108 6.92 -16.56 0.39
N LEU A 109 7.05 -15.26 0.69
CA LEU A 109 8.26 -14.50 0.41
C LEU A 109 9.30 -14.66 1.53
N PRO A 110 10.60 -14.67 1.19
CA PRO A 110 11.67 -14.63 2.17
C PRO A 110 11.72 -13.24 2.83
N ILE A 111 11.23 -13.15 4.08
CA ILE A 111 11.11 -11.89 4.83
C ILE A 111 12.45 -11.14 4.90
N ASN A 112 13.57 -11.84 5.02
CA ASN A 112 14.90 -11.24 5.08
C ASN A 112 15.32 -10.52 3.77
N LYS A 113 14.65 -10.81 2.65
CA LYS A 113 14.86 -10.13 1.35
C LYS A 113 13.85 -9.03 1.05
N LEU A 114 12.87 -8.77 1.93
CA LEU A 114 12.05 -7.56 1.79
C LEU A 114 12.97 -6.34 1.78
N MET A 115 12.71 -5.36 0.92
CA MET A 115 13.54 -4.17 0.77
C MET A 115 13.71 -3.46 2.12
N LYS A 116 12.66 -3.42 2.95
CA LYS A 116 12.75 -2.89 4.32
C LYS A 116 13.75 -3.65 5.21
N SER A 117 13.79 -4.97 5.10
CA SER A 117 14.71 -5.81 5.89
C SER A 117 16.15 -5.68 5.40
N VAL A 118 16.35 -5.56 4.08
CA VAL A 118 17.67 -5.31 3.49
C VAL A 118 18.16 -3.91 3.84
N PHE A 119 17.28 -2.91 3.79
CA PHE A 119 17.56 -1.54 4.24
C PHE A 119 17.96 -1.49 5.72
N ALA A 120 17.24 -2.19 6.59
CA ALA A 120 17.54 -2.20 8.02
C ALA A 120 18.91 -2.81 8.37
N ARG A 121 19.52 -3.56 7.44
CA ARG A 121 20.88 -4.11 7.56
C ARG A 121 21.93 -3.31 6.80
N ASP A 122 21.54 -2.19 6.19
CA ASP A 122 22.38 -1.37 5.31
C ASP A 122 22.97 -2.16 4.12
N GLU A 123 22.18 -3.07 3.57
CA GLU A 123 22.58 -3.98 2.47
C GLU A 123 21.95 -3.58 1.11
N ILE A 124 21.38 -2.38 1.00
CA ILE A 124 20.83 -1.89 -0.27
C ILE A 124 21.99 -1.56 -1.21
N THR A 125 22.00 -2.17 -2.39
CA THR A 125 23.05 -1.99 -3.39
C THR A 125 22.54 -1.12 -4.54
N GLU A 126 23.48 -0.59 -5.33
CA GLU A 126 23.12 0.15 -6.55
C GLU A 126 22.33 -0.72 -7.54
N ASP A 127 22.66 -2.01 -7.65
CA ASP A 127 21.92 -2.95 -8.50
C ASP A 127 20.48 -3.13 -8.02
N HIS A 128 20.24 -3.21 -6.70
CA HIS A 128 18.88 -3.24 -6.16
C HIS A 128 18.07 -2.02 -6.62
N LEU A 129 18.63 -0.81 -6.47
CA LEU A 129 17.94 0.42 -6.88
C LEU A 129 17.71 0.47 -8.39
N LYS A 130 18.69 0.07 -9.19
CA LYS A 130 18.57 0.02 -10.66
C LYS A 130 17.46 -0.95 -11.10
N ARG A 131 17.37 -2.12 -10.48
CA ARG A 131 16.35 -3.13 -10.78
C ARG A 131 14.96 -2.64 -10.38
N VAL A 132 14.81 -2.04 -9.19
CA VAL A 132 13.53 -1.45 -8.73
C VAL A 132 13.10 -0.32 -9.67
N ALA A 133 13.98 0.63 -9.97
CA ALA A 133 13.71 1.72 -10.92
C ALA A 133 13.26 1.18 -12.29
N GLY A 134 13.96 0.15 -12.80
CA GLY A 134 13.62 -0.46 -14.08
C GLY A 134 12.26 -1.17 -14.09
N VAL A 135 11.91 -1.90 -13.03
CA VAL A 135 10.58 -2.55 -12.92
C VAL A 135 9.48 -1.49 -12.85
N LEU A 136 9.65 -0.46 -12.01
CA LEU A 136 8.65 0.60 -11.85
C LEU A 136 8.48 1.41 -13.13
N ALA A 137 9.57 1.83 -13.77
CA ALA A 137 9.50 2.60 -15.03
C ALA A 137 8.79 1.81 -16.14
N ARG A 138 9.09 0.51 -16.27
CA ARG A 138 8.38 -0.36 -17.23
C ARG A 138 6.90 -0.47 -16.87
N PHE A 139 6.57 -0.79 -15.62
CA PHE A 139 5.19 -0.88 -15.16
C PHE A 139 4.42 0.42 -15.42
N HIS A 140 4.95 1.58 -15.02
CA HIS A 140 4.34 2.88 -15.24
C HIS A 140 4.13 3.21 -16.72
N SER A 141 5.05 2.80 -17.61
CA SER A 141 4.90 3.02 -19.05
C SER A 141 3.78 2.18 -19.67
N SER A 142 3.55 0.96 -19.17
CA SER A 142 2.59 -0.01 -19.72
C SER A 142 1.30 -0.14 -18.92
N ALA A 143 1.21 0.46 -17.73
CA ALA A 143 0.03 0.41 -16.89
C ALA A 143 -1.19 0.98 -17.61
N LEU A 144 -2.37 0.44 -17.27
CA LEU A 144 -3.63 0.80 -17.90
C LEU A 144 -3.84 2.32 -17.83
N ARG A 145 -4.28 2.87 -18.97
CA ARG A 145 -4.68 4.26 -19.11
C ARG A 145 -5.96 4.31 -19.94
N THR A 146 -6.93 5.05 -19.44
CA THR A 146 -8.21 5.32 -20.10
C THR A 146 -8.56 6.80 -19.85
N PRO A 147 -9.48 7.39 -20.63
CA PRO A 147 -9.98 8.73 -20.33
C PRO A 147 -10.54 8.84 -18.90
N GLU A 148 -11.18 7.79 -18.39
CA GLU A 148 -11.64 7.71 -17.00
C GLU A 148 -10.48 7.78 -16.00
N ILE A 149 -9.39 7.04 -16.23
CA ILE A 149 -8.19 7.10 -15.37
C ILE A 149 -7.55 8.49 -15.45
N ASP A 150 -7.48 9.10 -16.62
CA ASP A 150 -6.92 10.45 -16.81
C ASP A 150 -7.65 11.50 -15.95
N GLU A 151 -8.97 11.35 -15.73
CA GLU A 151 -9.73 12.26 -14.85
C GLU A 151 -9.19 12.30 -13.41
N PHE A 152 -8.61 11.21 -12.92
CA PHE A 152 -8.04 11.17 -11.56
C PHE A 152 -6.77 12.01 -11.42
N GLY A 153 -6.14 12.41 -12.54
CA GLY A 153 -5.05 13.37 -12.55
C GLY A 153 -5.49 14.82 -12.46
N MET A 154 -6.79 15.11 -12.64
CA MET A 154 -7.29 16.48 -12.53
C MET A 154 -7.06 16.99 -11.10
N PRO A 155 -6.56 18.22 -10.93
CA PRO A 155 -6.23 18.75 -9.61
C PRO A 155 -7.47 18.78 -8.70
N GLU A 156 -8.65 19.07 -9.24
CA GLU A 156 -9.90 19.08 -8.51
C GLU A 156 -10.31 17.67 -8.02
N ARG A 157 -10.03 16.63 -8.81
CA ARG A 157 -10.29 15.22 -8.42
C ARG A 157 -9.26 14.73 -7.41
N PHE A 158 -7.98 15.01 -7.64
CA PHE A 158 -6.91 14.63 -6.70
C PHE A 158 -7.06 15.34 -5.35
N LYS A 159 -7.55 16.59 -5.34
CA LYS A 159 -7.81 17.38 -4.13
C LYS A 159 -8.80 16.72 -3.18
N ILE A 160 -9.76 15.93 -3.67
CA ILE A 160 -10.70 15.19 -2.80
C ILE A 160 -9.93 14.28 -1.83
N ASN A 161 -8.84 13.63 -2.28
CA ASN A 161 -8.02 12.79 -1.41
C ASN A 161 -7.33 13.61 -0.30
N SER A 162 -6.80 14.78 -0.65
CA SER A 162 -6.13 15.67 0.31
C SER A 162 -7.12 16.25 1.32
N ASP A 163 -8.30 16.67 0.86
CA ASP A 163 -9.35 17.25 1.71
C ASP A 163 -9.88 16.20 2.70
N GLU A 164 -10.20 14.99 2.23
CA GLU A 164 -10.58 13.89 3.12
C GLU A 164 -9.48 13.54 4.13
N ASN A 165 -8.20 13.61 3.72
CA ASN A 165 -7.10 13.41 4.66
C ASN A 165 -7.08 14.48 5.75
N PHE A 166 -7.26 15.76 5.41
CA PHE A 166 -7.29 16.85 6.38
C PHE A 166 -8.47 16.71 7.33
N ASP A 167 -9.67 16.47 6.81
CA ASP A 167 -10.91 16.31 7.58
C ASP A 167 -10.78 15.15 8.58
N GLN A 168 -10.23 14.01 8.14
CA GLN A 168 -10.01 12.84 8.98
C GLN A 168 -8.92 13.04 10.04
N VAL A 169 -8.00 14.00 9.84
CA VAL A 169 -6.92 14.31 10.78
C VAL A 169 -7.30 15.38 11.81
N GLU A 170 -8.35 16.17 11.58
CA GLU A 170 -8.74 17.29 12.46
C GLU A 170 -8.85 16.89 13.94
N LYS A 171 -9.48 15.75 14.24
CA LYS A 171 -9.63 15.25 15.62
C LYS A 171 -8.33 14.81 16.29
N TYR A 172 -7.23 14.66 15.55
CA TYR A 172 -5.91 14.30 16.09
C TYR A 172 -4.94 15.48 16.17
N VAL A 173 -5.37 16.69 15.80
CA VAL A 173 -4.58 17.92 15.99
C VAL A 173 -4.34 18.15 17.48
N GLY A 174 -3.09 18.40 17.86
CA GLY A 174 -2.62 18.44 19.25
C GLY A 174 -2.20 17.08 19.81
N ILE A 175 -2.58 15.97 19.17
CA ILE A 175 -2.22 14.61 19.60
C ILE A 175 -1.09 14.07 18.72
N THR A 176 -1.34 13.93 17.41
CA THR A 176 -0.39 13.33 16.45
C THR A 176 0.29 14.35 15.54
N ILE A 177 -0.25 15.57 15.45
CA ILE A 177 0.30 16.68 14.67
C ILE A 177 0.07 17.98 15.44
N SER A 178 1.00 18.93 15.41
CA SER A 178 0.77 20.25 16.01
C SER A 178 -0.20 21.08 15.17
N GLU A 179 -0.92 22.01 15.80
CA GLU A 179 -1.82 22.92 15.07
C GLU A 179 -1.07 23.75 14.01
N LYS A 180 0.17 24.15 14.31
CA LYS A 180 1.05 24.86 13.38
C LYS A 180 1.36 24.01 12.14
N GLU A 181 1.87 22.78 12.34
CA GLU A 181 2.19 21.87 11.22
C GLU A 181 0.95 21.58 10.37
N PHE A 182 -0.19 21.29 11.00
CA PHE A 182 -1.45 21.01 10.30
C PHE A 182 -1.89 22.18 9.42
N LYS A 183 -1.96 23.40 9.99
CA LYS A 183 -2.37 24.61 9.26
C LYS A 183 -1.40 24.95 8.13
N SER A 184 -0.09 24.79 8.36
CA SER A 184 0.93 25.05 7.33
C SER A 184 0.83 24.06 6.17
N ILE A 185 0.74 22.75 6.45
CA ILE A 185 0.61 21.73 5.40
C ILE A 185 -0.68 21.92 4.61
N LYS A 186 -1.81 22.14 5.30
CA LYS A 186 -3.11 22.40 4.65
C LYS A 186 -3.04 23.60 3.72
N ARG A 187 -2.56 24.76 4.22
CA ARG A 187 -2.43 25.98 3.42
C ARG A 187 -1.50 25.79 2.22
N TRP A 188 -0.32 25.20 2.43
CA TRP A 188 0.62 24.95 1.34
C TRP A 188 0.04 24.03 0.27
N THR A 189 -0.70 23.00 0.69
CA THR A 189 -1.37 22.06 -0.22
C THR A 189 -2.46 22.75 -1.04
N GLU A 190 -3.29 23.59 -0.41
CA GLU A 190 -4.32 24.40 -1.08
C GLU A 190 -3.72 25.40 -2.07
N ASP A 191 -2.66 26.10 -1.65
CA ASP A 191 -1.92 27.03 -2.52
C ASP A 191 -1.26 26.30 -3.70
N PHE A 192 -0.73 25.09 -3.50
CA PHE A 192 -0.13 24.31 -4.58
C PHE A 192 -1.14 23.98 -5.68
N TYR A 193 -2.34 23.50 -5.33
CA TYR A 193 -3.40 23.25 -6.32
C TYR A 193 -3.80 24.51 -7.09
N ARG A 194 -3.90 25.65 -6.39
CA ARG A 194 -4.29 26.93 -6.99
C ARG A 194 -3.24 27.48 -7.96
N LEU A 195 -1.96 27.37 -7.60
CA LEU A 195 -0.86 27.98 -8.34
C LEU A 195 -0.29 27.07 -9.44
N ASN A 196 -0.41 25.75 -9.30
CA ASN A 196 0.28 24.77 -10.16
C ASN A 196 -0.68 23.90 -10.98
N ARG A 197 -1.89 24.39 -11.25
CA ARG A 197 -2.93 23.66 -11.98
C ARG A 197 -2.42 23.09 -13.32
N ASP A 198 -1.63 23.87 -14.05
CA ASP A 198 -1.09 23.49 -15.36
C ASP A 198 -0.10 22.32 -15.28
N LEU A 199 0.60 22.14 -14.14
CA LEU A 199 1.46 20.98 -13.95
C LEU A 199 0.64 19.69 -14.02
N PHE A 200 -0.48 19.61 -13.30
CA PHE A 200 -1.36 18.43 -13.34
C PHE A 200 -1.91 18.16 -14.73
N LEU A 201 -2.34 19.21 -15.45
CA LEU A 201 -2.83 19.06 -16.83
C LEU A 201 -1.75 18.55 -17.78
N GLU A 202 -0.52 19.02 -17.64
CA GLU A 202 0.60 18.56 -18.45
C GLU A 202 0.90 17.07 -18.19
N ARG A 203 0.76 16.60 -16.94
CA ARG A 203 0.89 15.17 -16.61
C ARG A 203 -0.16 14.32 -17.32
N ILE A 204 -1.42 14.78 -17.35
CA ILE A 204 -2.51 14.12 -18.10
C ILE A 204 -2.17 14.09 -19.59
N LYS A 205 -1.79 15.24 -20.16
CA LYS A 205 -1.44 15.36 -21.59
C LYS A 205 -0.30 14.43 -21.98
N ARG A 206 0.71 14.29 -21.11
CA ARG A 206 1.85 13.35 -21.28
C ARG A 206 1.50 11.89 -21.00
N GLY A 207 0.26 11.60 -20.62
CA GLY A 207 -0.20 10.24 -20.32
C GLY A 207 0.47 9.63 -19.10
N ARG A 208 0.71 10.44 -18.08
CA ARG A 208 1.37 10.05 -16.83
C ARG A 208 0.40 9.64 -15.73
N ILE A 209 -0.91 9.72 -15.97
CA ILE A 209 -1.93 9.19 -15.07
C ILE A 209 -2.22 7.75 -15.45
N ARG A 210 -2.01 6.85 -14.50
CA ARG A 210 -1.99 5.41 -14.74
C ARG A 210 -2.68 4.67 -13.61
N ASP A 211 -3.09 3.45 -13.91
CA ASP A 211 -3.49 2.49 -12.89
C ASP A 211 -2.25 1.92 -12.15
N CYS A 212 -1.71 2.70 -11.21
CA CYS A 212 -0.43 2.46 -10.54
C CYS A 212 -0.48 1.36 -9.44
N HIS A 213 0.44 1.39 -8.48
CA HIS A 213 0.41 0.50 -7.31
C HIS A 213 -0.49 1.04 -6.18
N GLY A 214 -0.39 2.34 -5.88
CA GLY A 214 -1.21 3.05 -4.90
C GLY A 214 -0.69 3.02 -3.46
N ASP A 215 0.06 1.98 -3.07
CA ASP A 215 0.70 1.83 -1.75
C ASP A 215 2.17 1.36 -1.83
N LEU A 216 2.96 2.01 -2.69
CA LEU A 216 4.32 1.57 -3.01
C LEU A 216 5.35 1.97 -1.94
N HIS A 217 5.75 1.05 -1.07
CA HIS A 217 6.76 1.30 -0.03
C HIS A 217 7.63 0.07 0.26
N MET A 218 8.71 0.20 1.05
CA MET A 218 9.74 -0.84 1.15
C MET A 218 9.25 -2.21 1.69
N GLU A 219 8.15 -2.25 2.45
CA GLU A 219 7.54 -3.53 2.89
C GLU A 219 6.94 -4.34 1.75
N HIS A 220 6.65 -3.70 0.61
CA HIS A 220 5.92 -4.23 -0.53
C HIS A 220 6.85 -4.62 -1.69
N ILE A 221 8.17 -4.64 -1.46
CA ILE A 221 9.18 -4.97 -2.47
C ILE A 221 10.06 -6.09 -1.92
N CYS A 222 10.18 -7.20 -2.64
CA CYS A 222 11.10 -8.28 -2.26
C CYS A 222 12.27 -8.36 -3.24
N LEU A 223 13.50 -8.21 -2.75
CA LEU A 223 14.73 -8.19 -3.53
C LEU A 223 15.22 -9.61 -3.90
N THR A 224 14.31 -10.50 -4.29
CA THR A 224 14.65 -11.76 -4.98
C THR A 224 14.99 -11.50 -6.44
N GLU A 225 15.40 -12.53 -7.18
CA GLU A 225 15.70 -12.42 -8.61
C GLU A 225 14.52 -11.89 -9.44
N ASP A 226 13.30 -12.39 -9.18
CA ASP A 226 12.08 -11.95 -9.84
C ASP A 226 11.58 -10.56 -9.41
N LEU A 227 12.13 -10.00 -8.32
CA LEU A 227 11.78 -8.69 -7.77
C LEU A 227 10.26 -8.42 -7.66
N PRO A 228 9.47 -9.27 -6.97
CA PRO A 228 8.05 -9.04 -6.88
C PRO A 228 7.76 -7.78 -6.05
N ILE A 229 6.90 -6.92 -6.59
CA ILE A 229 6.28 -5.79 -5.89
C ILE A 229 4.81 -6.15 -5.69
N PHE A 230 4.33 -6.10 -4.46
CA PHE A 230 3.08 -6.75 -4.02
C PHE A 230 2.28 -5.90 -3.04
N ASP A 231 1.06 -6.33 -2.70
CA ASP A 231 0.10 -5.58 -1.87
C ASP A 231 -0.34 -4.24 -2.50
N CYS A 232 -0.52 -4.24 -3.82
CA CYS A 232 -1.17 -3.18 -4.58
C CYS A 232 -2.62 -3.01 -4.11
N ILE A 233 -3.08 -1.76 -3.92
CA ILE A 233 -4.42 -1.45 -3.43
C ILE A 233 -5.47 -2.04 -4.37
N GLU A 234 -6.31 -2.96 -3.89
CA GLU A 234 -7.33 -3.64 -4.68
C GLU A 234 -8.74 -3.07 -4.53
N PHE A 235 -8.95 -2.25 -3.50
CA PHE A 235 -10.27 -1.91 -2.98
C PHE A 235 -10.77 -0.50 -3.33
N ASN A 236 -9.87 0.38 -3.79
CA ASN A 236 -10.23 1.75 -4.13
C ASN A 236 -9.39 2.27 -5.29
N ASP A 237 -10.04 2.42 -6.43
CA ASP A 237 -9.39 2.83 -7.67
C ASP A 237 -8.80 4.25 -7.57
N ARG A 238 -9.43 5.16 -6.82
CA ARG A 238 -8.93 6.53 -6.62
C ARG A 238 -7.56 6.59 -5.94
N PHE A 239 -7.20 5.57 -5.16
CA PHE A 239 -5.89 5.49 -4.52
C PHE A 239 -4.81 4.91 -5.43
N ARG A 240 -5.22 4.23 -6.51
CA ARG A 240 -4.34 3.56 -7.47
C ARG A 240 -4.20 4.33 -8.78
N TYR A 241 -5.30 4.87 -9.30
CA TYR A 241 -5.37 5.75 -10.45
C TYR A 241 -4.75 7.09 -10.08
N SER A 242 -3.49 7.27 -10.45
CA SER A 242 -2.71 8.41 -10.00
C SER A 242 -1.58 8.70 -10.97
N ASP A 243 -0.93 9.85 -10.76
CA ASP A 243 0.32 10.15 -11.44
C ASP A 243 1.39 9.12 -11.08
N THR A 244 2.12 8.63 -12.07
CA THR A 244 3.30 7.75 -11.87
C THR A 244 4.35 8.33 -10.91
N ILE A 245 4.48 9.66 -10.82
CA ILE A 245 5.34 10.32 -9.83
C ILE A 245 4.73 10.24 -8.44
N ALA A 246 3.40 10.30 -8.30
CA ALA A 246 2.72 10.10 -7.03
C ALA A 246 2.89 8.69 -6.47
N ASP A 247 3.05 7.70 -7.34
CA ASP A 247 3.31 6.31 -6.95
C ASP A 247 4.74 6.13 -6.45
N ILE A 248 5.75 6.54 -7.23
CA ILE A 248 7.16 6.43 -6.80
C ILE A 248 7.49 7.37 -5.64
N ALA A 249 6.85 8.54 -5.53
CA ALA A 249 7.01 9.45 -4.39
C ALA A 249 6.72 8.76 -3.06
N PHE A 250 5.87 7.75 -3.04
CA PHE A 250 5.59 6.97 -1.85
C PHE A 250 6.85 6.21 -1.39
N LEU A 251 7.50 5.47 -2.28
CA LEU A 251 8.72 4.73 -1.95
C LEU A 251 9.87 5.65 -1.58
N LEU A 252 10.00 6.78 -2.27
CA LEU A 252 11.02 7.79 -1.97
C LEU A 252 10.81 8.38 -0.57
N MET A 253 9.57 8.78 -0.26
CA MET A 253 9.21 9.28 1.07
C MET A 253 9.41 8.22 2.15
N ASP A 254 9.14 6.94 1.87
CA ASP A 254 9.36 5.84 2.81
C ASP A 254 10.86 5.63 3.11
N LEU A 255 11.71 5.71 2.09
CA LEU A 255 13.17 5.70 2.26
C LEU A 255 13.64 6.86 3.15
N GLU A 256 13.21 8.09 2.85
CA GLU A 256 13.54 9.31 3.60
C GLU A 256 13.04 9.23 5.05
N TYR A 257 11.83 8.70 5.28
CA TYR A 257 11.31 8.44 6.62
C TYR A 257 12.20 7.52 7.46
N HIS A 258 12.88 6.60 6.79
CA HIS A 258 13.82 5.65 7.38
C HIS A 258 15.28 6.14 7.38
N GLY A 259 15.55 7.39 6.97
CA GLY A 259 16.90 7.99 6.93
C GLY A 259 17.70 7.63 5.69
N GLY A 260 17.03 7.19 4.63
CA GLY A 260 17.61 6.71 3.38
C GLY A 260 17.66 7.77 2.28
N ASP A 261 17.96 9.03 2.60
CA ASP A 261 17.91 10.16 1.65
C ASP A 261 18.75 9.89 0.39
N ARG A 262 19.97 9.37 0.58
CA ARG A 262 20.85 8.98 -0.53
C ARG A 262 20.23 7.88 -1.41
N TYR A 263 19.60 6.87 -0.80
CA TYR A 263 18.95 5.79 -1.56
C TYR A 263 17.71 6.30 -2.31
N ALA A 264 16.98 7.27 -1.75
CA ALA A 264 15.86 7.92 -2.43
C ALA A 264 16.34 8.73 -3.64
N GLU A 265 17.39 9.54 -3.48
CA GLU A 265 17.99 10.31 -4.58
C GLU A 265 18.52 9.38 -5.70
N ASP A 266 19.30 8.36 -5.34
CA ASP A 266 19.85 7.39 -6.29
C ASP A 266 18.74 6.65 -7.04
N LEU A 267 17.65 6.27 -6.36
CA LEU A 267 16.51 5.60 -6.98
C LEU A 267 15.74 6.55 -7.92
N LEU A 268 15.50 7.79 -7.50
CA LEU A 268 14.83 8.80 -8.31
C LEU A 268 15.58 9.07 -9.60
N ASN A 269 16.91 9.25 -9.52
CA ASN A 269 17.75 9.50 -10.69
C ASN A 269 17.66 8.35 -11.70
N LYS A 270 17.83 7.12 -11.23
CA LYS A 270 17.70 5.92 -12.09
C LYS A 270 16.29 5.79 -12.68
N TYR A 271 15.25 6.10 -11.91
CA TYR A 271 13.87 6.07 -12.41
C TYR A 271 13.63 7.13 -13.49
N ARG A 272 14.05 8.39 -13.27
CA ARG A 272 13.89 9.49 -14.24
C ARG A 272 14.57 9.16 -15.57
N ASP A 273 15.77 8.61 -15.52
CA ASP A 273 16.53 8.21 -16.70
C ASP A 273 15.80 7.14 -17.51
N ILE A 274 15.23 6.12 -16.85
CA ILE A 274 14.56 5.00 -17.53
C ILE A 274 13.14 5.38 -17.98
N ALA A 275 12.39 6.09 -17.13
CA ALA A 275 11.01 6.49 -17.42
C ALA A 275 10.90 7.65 -18.42
N GLN A 276 12.04 8.29 -18.72
CA GLN A 276 12.15 9.49 -19.55
C GLN A 276 11.14 10.55 -19.10
N ASP A 277 11.08 10.76 -17.78
CA ASP A 277 10.12 11.63 -17.14
C ASP A 277 10.83 12.84 -16.53
N GLY A 278 11.07 13.84 -17.39
CA GLY A 278 11.79 15.06 -17.04
C GLY A 278 10.91 16.12 -16.37
N ASP A 279 11.56 16.95 -15.56
CA ASP A 279 11.03 18.15 -14.89
C ASP A 279 9.78 17.89 -14.03
N VAL A 280 10.01 17.27 -12.87
CA VAL A 280 8.97 16.95 -11.87
C VAL A 280 9.31 17.55 -10.51
N ASP A 281 10.23 18.52 -10.48
CA ASP A 281 10.88 19.00 -9.27
C ASP A 281 9.90 19.72 -8.33
N LEU A 282 8.83 20.31 -8.87
CA LEU A 282 7.73 20.89 -8.08
C LEU A 282 6.66 19.84 -7.67
N LEU A 283 6.35 18.88 -8.54
CA LEU A 283 5.32 17.86 -8.28
C LEU A 283 5.79 16.81 -7.28
N LEU A 284 7.07 16.45 -7.30
CA LEU A 284 7.60 15.41 -6.44
C LEU A 284 7.48 15.77 -4.94
N PRO A 285 7.92 16.94 -4.46
CA PRO A 285 7.69 17.36 -3.07
C PRO A 285 6.20 17.36 -2.72
N PHE A 286 5.33 17.84 -3.61
CA PHE A 286 3.88 17.81 -3.41
C PHE A 286 3.34 16.40 -3.17
N TYR A 287 3.73 15.44 -4.01
CA TYR A 287 3.31 14.06 -3.80
C TYR A 287 3.95 13.42 -2.56
N LYS A 288 5.19 13.78 -2.21
CA LYS A 288 5.82 13.32 -0.95
C LYS A 288 5.09 13.85 0.28
N VAL A 289 4.69 15.13 0.29
CA VAL A 289 3.83 15.73 1.33
C VAL A 289 2.54 14.93 1.46
N TYR A 290 1.85 14.70 0.34
CA TYR A 290 0.61 13.91 0.32
C TYR A 290 0.80 12.50 0.90
N ARG A 291 1.83 11.75 0.47
CA ARG A 291 2.09 10.38 0.94
C ARG A 291 2.52 10.34 2.40
N ALA A 292 3.37 11.26 2.84
CA ALA A 292 3.74 11.38 4.25
C ALA A 292 2.51 11.70 5.12
N PHE A 293 1.62 12.58 4.66
CA PHE A 293 0.38 12.90 5.36
C PHE A 293 -0.56 11.69 5.46
N VAL A 294 -0.71 10.90 4.38
CA VAL A 294 -1.47 9.64 4.39
C VAL A 294 -0.91 8.68 5.45
N ARG A 295 0.41 8.49 5.52
CA ARG A 295 1.02 7.61 6.55
C ARG A 295 0.86 8.16 7.96
N GLY A 296 0.95 9.48 8.14
CA GLY A 296 0.64 10.16 9.40
C GLY A 296 -0.79 9.86 9.86
N LYS A 297 -1.76 10.04 8.96
CA LYS A 297 -3.19 9.75 9.19
C LYS A 297 -3.45 8.30 9.58
N VAL A 298 -2.95 7.35 8.78
CA VAL A 298 -3.18 5.91 9.01
C VAL A 298 -2.59 5.45 10.34
N ASN A 299 -1.42 5.96 10.74
CA ASN A 299 -0.87 5.69 12.07
C ASN A 299 -1.69 6.39 13.17
N GLY A 300 -2.23 7.58 12.91
CA GLY A 300 -3.12 8.29 13.84
C GLY A 300 -4.41 7.53 14.15
N PHE A 301 -5.00 6.85 13.16
CA PHE A 301 -6.22 6.04 13.36
C PHE A 301 -6.08 4.93 14.40
N GLN A 302 -4.86 4.42 14.62
CA GLN A 302 -4.61 3.39 15.62
C GLN A 302 -4.83 3.89 17.06
N VAL A 303 -4.85 5.21 17.29
CA VAL A 303 -5.14 5.78 18.61
C VAL A 303 -6.56 5.41 19.07
N ASP A 304 -7.50 5.33 18.14
CA ASP A 304 -8.90 5.02 18.40
C ASP A 304 -9.18 3.52 18.50
N ASP A 305 -8.21 2.66 18.14
CA ASP A 305 -8.39 1.21 18.17
C ASP A 305 -8.38 0.72 19.63
N GLU A 306 -9.54 0.31 20.13
CA GLU A 306 -9.71 -0.21 21.50
C GLU A 306 -9.01 -1.56 21.72
N SER A 307 -8.69 -2.28 20.65
CA SER A 307 -8.04 -3.60 20.72
C SER A 307 -6.53 -3.52 20.95
N ILE A 308 -5.93 -2.33 20.86
CA ILE A 308 -4.49 -2.15 21.08
C ILE A 308 -4.20 -1.49 22.43
N GLY A 309 -3.23 -2.07 23.17
CA GLY A 309 -2.80 -1.56 24.47
C GLY A 309 -2.11 -0.19 24.41
N LYS A 310 -2.04 0.49 25.55
CA LYS A 310 -1.50 1.86 25.70
C LYS A 310 -0.13 2.07 25.04
N GLU A 311 0.82 1.14 25.24
CA GLU A 311 2.16 1.22 24.64
C GLU A 311 2.15 1.18 23.10
N LYS A 312 1.23 0.42 22.50
CA LYS A 312 1.06 0.41 21.04
C LYS A 312 0.47 1.72 20.55
N LYS A 313 -0.51 2.29 21.27
CA LYS A 313 -1.07 3.62 20.97
C LYS A 313 0.00 4.71 21.03
N GLU A 314 0.83 4.72 22.07
CA GLU A 314 1.93 5.68 22.20
C GLU A 314 2.93 5.57 21.04
N ARG A 315 3.30 4.34 20.64
CA ARG A 315 4.15 4.11 19.47
C ARG A 315 3.49 4.60 18.17
N ALA A 316 2.19 4.38 18.00
CA ALA A 316 1.43 4.87 16.84
C ALA A 316 1.43 6.41 16.79
N VAL A 317 1.22 7.09 17.92
CA VAL A 317 1.32 8.55 18.04
C VAL A 317 2.70 9.05 17.62
N GLN A 318 3.78 8.44 18.13
CA GLN A 318 5.13 8.86 17.77
C GLN A 318 5.45 8.63 16.28
N ARG A 319 4.99 7.52 15.70
CA ARG A 319 5.13 7.26 14.26
C ARG A 319 4.38 8.28 13.42
N ALA A 320 3.14 8.58 13.79
CA ALA A 320 2.32 9.59 13.13
C ALA A 320 3.00 10.97 13.17
N LYS A 321 3.49 11.40 14.35
CA LYS A 321 4.27 12.65 14.51
C LYS A 321 5.47 12.72 13.57
N ARG A 322 6.23 11.63 13.45
CA ARG A 322 7.40 11.59 12.54
C ARG A 322 6.99 11.75 11.08
N TYR A 323 5.89 11.13 10.64
CA TYR A 323 5.39 11.28 9.27
C TYR A 323 4.88 12.70 9.00
N PHE A 324 4.16 13.32 9.94
CA PHE A 324 3.71 14.70 9.77
C PHE A 324 4.87 15.71 9.79
N ARG A 325 5.91 15.47 10.59
CA ARG A 325 7.16 16.26 10.53
C ARG A 325 7.87 16.11 9.20
N LEU A 326 7.91 14.90 8.65
CA LEU A 326 8.48 14.65 7.33
C LEU A 326 7.67 15.36 6.23
N ALA A 327 6.33 15.33 6.32
CA ALA A 327 5.48 16.11 5.42
C ALA A 327 5.78 17.61 5.55
N TYR A 328 5.92 18.13 6.78
CA TYR A 328 6.24 19.52 7.04
C TYR A 328 7.63 19.93 6.53
N SER A 329 8.62 19.04 6.52
CA SER A 329 9.98 19.35 6.04
C SER A 329 10.10 19.46 4.52
N TYR A 330 9.08 19.06 3.76
CA TYR A 330 9.05 19.21 2.29
C TYR A 330 8.42 20.53 1.82
N LEU A 331 7.80 21.30 2.73
CA LEU A 331 7.28 22.64 2.45
C LEU A 331 8.42 23.63 2.26
#